data_AF-A0A925N4K1-F1
#
_entry.id   AF-A0A925N4K1-F1
#
_cell.length_a   1.000
_cell.length_b   1.000
_cell.length_c   1.000
_cell.angle_alpha   90.00
_cell.angle_beta   90.00
_cell.angle_gamma   90.00
#
_symmetry.space_group_name_H-M   'P 1'
#
loop_
_entity.id
_entity.type
_entity.pdbx_description
1 polymer ?
#
loop_
_entity_poly.entity_id
_entity_poly.type
_entity_poly.pdbx_seq_one_letter_code
_entity_poly.pdbx_strand_id
1 'polypeptide(L)' 'RVYPAININMSGTRREDLLIEPDMLQKIWILRKLLHPMDELAAMEFLLDKMKSSKSNDEFFASMKR' A
#
# COMPACT_ATOMS: atom_id res chain seq x y z
N ARG A 1 -14.24 8.11 -11.93
CA ARG A 1 -13.88 6.69 -12.13
C ARG A 1 -12.50 6.48 -11.52
N VAL A 2 -12.36 5.53 -10.60
CA VAL A 2 -11.09 5.28 -9.90
C VAL A 2 -10.46 4.02 -10.50
N TYR A 3 -9.22 4.16 -10.99
CA TYR A 3 -8.43 3.06 -11.53
C TYR A 3 -7.03 3.10 -10.91
N PRO A 4 -6.44 1.94 -10.55
CA PRO A 4 -6.97 0.59 -10.68
C PRO A 4 -8.08 0.26 -9.66
N ALA A 5 -9.07 -0.55 -10.06
CA ALA A 5 -10.19 -0.93 -9.20
C ALA A 5 -9.85 -2.19 -8.37
N ILE A 6 -8.88 -2.05 -7.46
CA ILE A 6 -8.38 -3.15 -6.61
C ILE A 6 -8.91 -3.01 -5.20
N ASN A 7 -9.44 -4.10 -4.66
CA ASN A 7 -9.77 -4.19 -3.24
C ASN A 7 -8.53 -4.63 -2.44
N ILE A 8 -7.89 -3.68 -1.76
CA ILE A 8 -6.64 -3.91 -1.01
C ILE A 8 -6.86 -4.83 0.20
N ASN A 9 -7.99 -4.69 0.88
CA ASN A 9 -8.29 -5.44 2.10
C ASN A 9 -8.45 -6.94 1.82
N MET A 10 -9.04 -7.30 0.68
CA MET A 10 -9.18 -8.69 0.25
C MET A 10 -7.97 -9.23 -0.51
N SER A 11 -7.14 -8.37 -1.10
CA SER A 11 -5.97 -8.77 -1.89
C SER A 11 -4.80 -9.16 -0.99
N GLY A 12 -4.17 -10.31 -1.23
CA GLY A 12 -2.97 -10.74 -0.52
C GLY A 12 -2.31 -11.95 -1.15
N THR A 13 -1.02 -12.13 -0.88
CA THR A 13 -0.23 -13.26 -1.38
C THR A 13 0.15 -14.17 -0.23
N ARG A 14 -0.05 -15.49 -0.39
CA ARG A 14 0.40 -16.47 0.60
C ARG A 14 1.92 -16.55 0.61
N ARG A 15 2.51 -16.62 1.81
CA ARG A 15 3.97 -16.66 2.01
C ARG A 15 4.72 -15.51 1.32
N GLU A 16 4.21 -14.29 1.47
CA GLU A 16 4.82 -13.08 0.92
C GLU A 16 6.20 -12.76 1.54
N ASP A 17 6.54 -13.38 2.68
CA ASP A 17 7.86 -13.34 3.33
C ASP A 17 8.99 -13.94 2.50
N LEU A 18 8.68 -14.82 1.53
CA LEU A 18 9.67 -15.39 0.62
C LEU A 18 9.91 -14.53 -0.63
N LEU A 19 9.05 -13.55 -0.89
CA LEU A 19 9.06 -12.72 -2.10
C LEU A 19 9.54 -11.29 -1.82
N ILE A 20 9.42 -10.85 -0.57
CA ILE A 20 9.65 -9.47 -0.17
C ILE A 20 10.63 -9.46 0.99
N GLU A 21 11.62 -8.58 0.91
CA GLU A 21 12.58 -8.37 1.99
C GLU A 21 11.88 -7.99 3.31
N PRO A 22 12.37 -8.46 4.47
CA PRO A 22 11.69 -8.26 5.76
C PRO A 22 11.38 -6.79 6.09
N ASP A 23 12.30 -5.89 5.75
CA ASP A 23 12.16 -4.44 5.97
C ASP A 23 11.02 -3.84 5.15
N MET A 24 10.83 -4.31 3.91
CA MET A 24 9.76 -3.84 3.04
C MET A 24 8.42 -4.46 3.45
N LEU A 25 8.42 -5.72 3.87
CA LEU A 25 7.24 -6.40 4.37
C LEU A 25 6.62 -5.68 5.58
N GLN A 26 7.45 -5.22 6.52
CA GLN A 26 6.98 -4.42 7.66
C GLN A 26 6.28 -3.14 7.21
N LYS A 27 6.81 -2.43 6.20
CA LYS A 27 6.20 -1.20 5.68
C LYS A 27 4.85 -1.47 5.01
N ILE A 28 4.76 -2.54 4.22
CA ILE A 28 3.51 -2.96 3.58
C ILE A 28 2.47 -3.31 4.65
N TRP A 29 2.88 -3.97 5.73
CA TRP A 29 1.99 -4.31 6.83
C TRP A 29 1.44 -3.06 7.54
N ILE A 30 2.28 -2.07 7.82
CA ILE A 30 1.85 -0.79 8.41
C ILE A 30 0.85 -0.08 7.49
N LEU A 31 1.17 -0.01 6.19
CA LEU A 31 0.27 0.58 5.19
C LEU A 31 -1.09 -0.14 5.16
N ARG A 32 -1.10 -1.48 5.18
CA ARG A 32 -2.35 -2.26 5.23
C ARG A 32 -3.15 -2.00 6.50
N LYS A 33 -2.49 -1.86 7.66
CA LYS A 33 -3.17 -1.51 8.91
C LYS A 33 -3.81 -0.13 8.87
N LEU A 34 -3.16 0.83 8.24
CA LEU A 34 -3.70 2.18 8.04
C LEU A 34 -4.92 2.19 7.12
N LEU A 35 -4.92 1.34 6.09
CA LEU A 35 -6.00 1.27 5.08
C LEU A 35 -7.20 0.41 5.53
N HIS A 36 -6.99 -0.54 6.44
CA HIS A 36 -8.05 -1.45 6.91
C HIS A 36 -9.31 -0.77 7.48
N PRO A 37 -9.25 0.32 8.27
CA PRO A 37 -10.46 1.00 8.77
C PRO A 37 -11.16 1.87 7.72
N MET A 38 -10.54 2.11 6.55
CA MET A 38 -11.11 2.95 5.50
C MET A 38 -12.03 2.13 4.59
N ASP A 39 -13.05 2.80 4.04
CA ASP A 39 -13.86 2.23 2.97
C ASP A 39 -13.02 2.02 1.69
N GLU A 40 -13.39 1.03 0.87
CA GLU A 40 -12.60 0.59 -0.29
C GLU A 40 -12.28 1.73 -1.26
N LEU A 41 -13.26 2.61 -1.50
CA LEU A 41 -13.11 3.75 -2.39
C LEU A 41 -12.15 4.79 -1.80
N ALA A 42 -12.31 5.11 -0.52
CA ALA A 42 -11.48 6.08 0.18
C ALA A 42 -10.03 5.59 0.31
N ALA A 43 -9.84 4.29 0.59
CA ALA A 43 -8.51 3.68 0.66
C ALA A 43 -7.77 3.79 -0.68
N MET A 44 -8.48 3.58 -1.80
CA MET A 44 -7.88 3.69 -3.13
C MET A 44 -7.55 5.12 -3.52
N GLU A 45 -8.44 6.06 -3.23
CA GLU A 45 -8.17 7.48 -3.46
C GLU A 45 -6.98 7.98 -2.64
N PHE A 46 -6.91 7.59 -1.36
CA PHE A 46 -5.78 7.91 -0.49
C PHE A 46 -4.46 7.33 -1.01
N LEU A 47 -4.46 6.05 -1.42
CA LEU A 47 -3.26 5.42 -1.95
C LEU A 47 -2.79 6.11 -3.24
N LEU A 48 -3.71 6.41 -4.15
CA LEU A 48 -3.40 7.09 -5.41
C LEU A 48 -2.86 8.50 -5.18
N ASP A 49 -3.42 9.25 -4.23
CA ASP A 49 -2.94 10.59 -3.89
C ASP A 49 -1.48 10.55 -3.40
N LYS A 50 -1.15 9.59 -2.53
CA LYS A 50 0.23 9.43 -2.05
C LYS A 50 1.18 8.93 -3.13
N MET A 51 0.77 7.95 -3.93
CA MET A 51 1.61 7.42 -5.01
C MET A 51 1.89 8.47 -6.09
N LYS A 52 0.96 9.39 -6.36
CA LYS A 52 1.17 10.51 -7.31
C LYS A 52 2.29 11.46 -6.89
N SER A 53 2.60 11.55 -5.58
CA SER A 53 3.67 12.40 -5.07
C SER A 53 5.07 11.83 -5.28
N SER A 54 5.18 10.53 -5.61
CA SER A 54 6.43 9.79 -5.79
C SER A 54 6.53 9.24 -7.20
N LYS A 55 7.75 9.15 -7.75
CA LYS A 55 7.95 8.56 -9.08
C LYS A 55 8.10 7.04 -9.02
N SER A 56 8.62 6.52 -7.92
CA SER A 56 8.85 5.08 -7.70
C SER A 56 8.26 4.59 -6.39
N ASN A 57 8.01 3.28 -6.32
CA ASN A 57 7.55 2.64 -5.09
C ASN A 57 8.59 2.76 -3.97
N ASP A 58 9.88 2.76 -4.30
CA ASP A 58 10.96 2.92 -3.31
C ASP A 58 10.92 4.30 -2.66
N GLU A 59 10.69 5.36 -3.45
CA GLU A 59 10.50 6.72 -2.95
C GLU A 59 9.24 6.84 -2.07
N PHE A 60 8.15 6.18 -2.45
CA PHE A 60 6.93 6.10 -1.65
C PHE A 60 7.17 5.41 -0.29
N PHE A 61 7.84 4.25 -0.28
CA PHE A 61 8.17 3.55 0.95
C PHE A 61 9.27 4.23 1.78
N ALA A 62 10.03 5.16 1.19
CA ALA A 62 10.96 6.02 1.91
C ALA A 62 10.26 7.23 2.55
N SER A 63 9.23 7.80 1.91
CA SER A 63 8.49 8.95 2.45
C SER A 63 7.61 8.60 3.65
N MET A 64 7.16 7.34 3.77
CA MET A 64 6.44 6.83 4.96
C MET A 64 7.31 6.67 6.22
N LYS A 65 8.64 6.86 6.14
CA LYS A 65 9.53 6.87 7.32
C LYS A 65 9.54 8.22 8.07
N ARG A 66 8.81 9.23 7.60
CA ARG A 66 8.75 10.56 8.22
C ARG A 66 7.49 10.76 9.05
#